data_AF-A0A928UHV9-F1
#
_entry.id   AF-A0A928UHV9-F1
#
_cell.length_a   1.000
_cell.length_b   1.000
_cell.length_c   1.000
_cell.angle_alpha   90.00
_cell.angle_beta   90.00
_cell.angle_gamma   90.00
#
_symmetry.space_group_name_H-M   'P 1'
#
loop_
_entity.id
_entity.type
_entity.pdbx_description
1 polymer ?
#
loop_
_entity_poly.entity_id
_entity_poly.type
_entity_poly.pdbx_seq_one_letter_code
_entity_poly.pdbx_strand_id
1 'polypeptide(L)'
;MGNFYFLKNLDKNLYAIISDAEKLYRDEYFEQCIAQSRRFAENICKQVLGSARTTEKSFDDMLATLKDKSNQSEQEKEFINDLYFLKREGNNSVHSSTVKKEGMLALECLQRAFEVSINYAVFHAKAPNNLLKLRFDTKLLVTGEKTKKTLTDRYKEAEKKQAKTSNKIKKPTKQSHKMKPSQPQNNSLFWIFVGISGIISTVLVLTIYLLSFV
;
A
#
# COMPACT_ATOMS: atom_id res chain seq x y z
N MET A 1 -22.88 1.57 -7.60
CA MET A 1 -21.88 0.74 -8.33
C MET A 1 -20.57 0.91 -7.58
N GLY A 2 -19.99 -0.16 -7.02
CA GLY A 2 -18.78 -0.09 -6.18
C GLY A 2 -17.48 -0.29 -6.98
N ASN A 3 -16.33 -0.21 -6.31
CA ASN A 3 -15.02 -0.41 -6.95
C ASN A 3 -14.89 -1.82 -7.52
N PHE A 4 -15.46 -2.80 -6.82
CA PHE A 4 -15.35 -4.22 -7.15
C PHE A 4 -16.42 -4.72 -8.12
N TYR A 5 -17.18 -3.84 -8.77
CA TYR A 5 -18.30 -4.24 -9.62
C TYR A 5 -17.90 -5.20 -10.76
N PHE A 6 -16.64 -5.14 -11.23
CA PHE A 6 -16.14 -6.06 -12.25
C PHE A 6 -16.16 -7.52 -11.82
N LEU A 7 -16.14 -7.82 -10.51
CA LEU A 7 -16.25 -9.18 -9.98
C LEU A 7 -17.67 -9.75 -10.09
N LYS A 8 -18.71 -8.92 -10.24
CA LYS A 8 -20.13 -9.34 -10.16
C LYS A 8 -20.47 -10.50 -11.11
N ASN A 9 -19.89 -10.49 -12.30
CA ASN A 9 -20.12 -11.53 -13.30
C ASN A 9 -19.00 -12.59 -13.32
N LEU A 10 -17.89 -12.33 -12.63
CA LEU A 10 -16.73 -13.21 -12.60
C LEU A 10 -16.81 -14.21 -11.44
N ASP A 11 -17.09 -13.72 -10.24
CA ASP A 11 -17.27 -14.51 -9.03
C ASP A 11 -18.25 -13.81 -8.10
N LYS A 12 -19.50 -14.30 -8.09
CA LYS A 12 -20.59 -13.71 -7.32
C LYS A 12 -20.35 -13.79 -5.81
N ASN A 13 -19.67 -14.83 -5.34
CA ASN A 13 -19.42 -15.04 -3.92
C ASN A 13 -18.35 -14.05 -3.43
N LEU A 14 -17.25 -13.93 -4.17
CA LEU A 14 -16.23 -12.93 -3.89
C LEU A 14 -16.79 -11.51 -3.99
N TYR A 15 -17.62 -11.24 -5.01
CA TYR A 15 -18.27 -9.94 -5.17
C TYR A 15 -19.18 -9.59 -3.99
N ALA A 16 -19.96 -10.54 -3.48
CA ALA A 16 -20.84 -10.32 -2.33
C ALA A 16 -20.03 -9.93 -1.08
N ILE A 17 -19.01 -10.72 -0.74
CA ILE A 17 -18.18 -10.48 0.45
C ILE A 17 -17.54 -9.09 0.41
N ILE A 18 -16.94 -8.71 -0.73
CA ILE A 18 -16.23 -7.43 -0.82
C ILE A 18 -17.17 -6.24 -0.97
N SER A 19 -18.36 -6.43 -1.56
CA SER A 19 -19.40 -5.38 -1.59
C SER A 19 -19.94 -5.08 -0.20
N ASP A 20 -20.06 -6.12 0.64
CA ASP A 20 -20.41 -5.95 2.05
C ASP A 20 -19.30 -5.19 2.80
N ALA A 21 -18.03 -5.49 2.53
CA ALA A 21 -16.91 -4.72 3.09
C ALA A 21 -16.96 -3.23 2.69
N GLU A 22 -17.20 -2.91 1.41
CA GLU A 22 -17.38 -1.51 0.97
C GLU A 22 -18.56 -0.83 1.66
N LYS A 23 -19.64 -1.56 1.93
CA LYS A 23 -20.80 -1.04 2.67
C LYS A 23 -20.44 -0.75 4.12
N LEU A 24 -19.79 -1.70 4.81
CA LEU A 24 -19.35 -1.54 6.19
C LEU A 24 -18.41 -0.34 6.34
N TYR A 25 -17.52 -0.11 5.37
CA TYR A 25 -16.67 1.09 5.37
C TYR A 25 -17.49 2.39 5.31
N ARG A 26 -18.47 2.48 4.41
CA ARG A 26 -19.33 3.67 4.27
C ARG A 26 -20.17 3.92 5.51
N ASP A 27 -20.60 2.85 6.15
CA ASP A 27 -21.39 2.87 7.37
C ASP A 27 -20.49 3.02 8.63
N GLU A 28 -19.18 3.31 8.45
CA GLU A 28 -18.17 3.51 9.50
C GLU A 28 -17.92 2.31 10.43
N TYR A 29 -18.37 1.12 10.04
CA TYR A 29 -18.06 -0.16 10.67
C TYR A 29 -16.68 -0.68 10.22
N PHE A 30 -15.63 0.06 10.58
CA PHE A 30 -14.27 -0.16 10.07
C PHE A 30 -13.69 -1.53 10.44
N GLU A 31 -13.90 -2.01 11.67
CA GLU A 31 -13.39 -3.32 12.09
C GLU A 31 -14.05 -4.46 11.31
N GLN A 32 -15.36 -4.37 11.12
CA GLN A 32 -16.11 -5.34 10.33
C GLN A 32 -15.70 -5.27 8.85
N CYS A 33 -15.40 -4.08 8.32
CA CYS A 33 -14.83 -3.91 6.99
C CYS A 33 -13.48 -4.65 6.85
N ILE A 34 -12.58 -4.50 7.83
CA ILE A 34 -11.29 -5.19 7.86
C ILE A 34 -11.50 -6.72 7.94
N ALA A 35 -12.38 -7.18 8.82
CA ALA A 35 -12.71 -8.60 8.98
C ALA A 35 -13.33 -9.21 7.70
N GLN A 36 -14.21 -8.49 6.99
CA GLN A 36 -14.73 -8.94 5.70
C GLN A 36 -13.66 -8.93 4.61
N SER A 37 -12.75 -7.96 4.61
CA SER A 37 -11.61 -7.91 3.68
C SER A 37 -10.68 -9.12 3.87
N ARG A 38 -10.46 -9.55 5.12
CA ARG A 38 -9.76 -10.80 5.44
C ARG A 38 -10.50 -12.02 4.92
N ARG A 39 -11.82 -12.11 5.16
CA ARG A 39 -12.65 -13.22 4.65
C ARG A 39 -12.60 -13.28 3.12
N PHE A 40 -12.63 -12.14 2.46
CA PHE A 40 -12.47 -12.04 1.02
C PHE A 40 -11.11 -12.60 0.56
N ALA A 41 -10.02 -12.16 1.18
CA ALA A 41 -8.66 -12.63 0.87
C ALA A 41 -8.51 -14.15 1.07
N GLU A 42 -9.09 -14.69 2.14
CA GLU A 42 -9.11 -16.13 2.42
C GLU A 42 -9.82 -16.91 1.30
N ASN A 43 -10.94 -16.41 0.81
CA ASN A 43 -11.67 -17.05 -0.30
C ASN A 43 -10.91 -16.94 -1.63
N ILE A 44 -10.25 -15.80 -1.91
CA ILE A 44 -9.36 -15.70 -3.08
C ILE A 44 -8.23 -16.72 -2.99
N CYS A 45 -7.57 -16.82 -1.84
CA CYS A 45 -6.48 -17.79 -1.65
C CYS A 45 -6.96 -19.23 -1.88
N LYS A 46 -8.16 -19.58 -1.40
CA LYS A 46 -8.81 -20.87 -1.69
C LYS A 46 -9.02 -21.10 -3.18
N GLN A 47 -9.51 -20.10 -3.91
CA GLN A 47 -9.76 -20.21 -5.35
C GLN A 47 -8.45 -20.37 -6.13
N VAL A 48 -7.43 -19.57 -5.81
CA VAL A 48 -6.12 -19.59 -6.48
C VAL A 48 -5.40 -20.92 -6.26
N LEU A 49 -5.47 -21.48 -5.05
CA LEU A 49 -4.89 -22.79 -4.79
C LEU A 49 -5.66 -23.91 -5.52
N GLY A 50 -6.98 -23.81 -5.65
CA GLY A 50 -7.80 -24.78 -6.39
C GLY A 50 -7.53 -26.23 -5.95
N SER A 51 -7.12 -27.08 -6.91
CA SER A 51 -6.75 -28.48 -6.68
C SER A 51 -5.37 -28.68 -6.05
N ALA A 52 -4.56 -27.63 -5.96
CA ALA A 52 -3.28 -27.63 -5.27
C ALA A 52 -3.43 -27.62 -3.74
N ARG A 53 -4.66 -27.49 -3.24
CA ARG A 53 -4.98 -27.69 -1.82
C ARG A 53 -4.85 -29.17 -1.47
N THR A 54 -4.16 -29.44 -0.37
CA THR A 54 -3.95 -30.79 0.15
C THR A 54 -4.66 -30.95 1.49
N THR A 55 -4.07 -30.41 2.56
CA THR A 55 -4.56 -30.56 3.93
C THR A 55 -4.73 -29.23 4.65
N GLU A 56 -4.66 -28.10 3.95
CA GLU A 56 -4.63 -26.77 4.55
C GLU A 56 -5.98 -26.47 5.23
N LYS A 57 -5.93 -26.24 6.54
CA LYS A 57 -7.11 -25.98 7.38
C LYS A 57 -7.24 -24.50 7.72
N SER A 58 -6.12 -23.79 7.80
CA SER A 58 -6.08 -22.38 8.16
C SER A 58 -5.77 -21.48 6.96
N PHE A 59 -6.07 -20.19 7.09
CA PHE A 59 -5.64 -19.20 6.09
C PHE A 59 -4.11 -19.10 6.02
N ASP A 60 -3.41 -19.33 7.13
CA ASP A 60 -1.94 -19.28 7.16
C ASP A 60 -1.31 -20.43 6.37
N ASP A 61 -1.84 -21.65 6.54
CA ASP A 61 -1.39 -22.86 5.83
C ASP A 61 -1.53 -22.64 4.32
N MET A 62 -2.67 -22.10 3.89
CA MET A 62 -2.92 -21.80 2.48
C MET A 62 -1.94 -20.77 1.92
N LEU A 63 -1.59 -19.73 2.69
CA LEU A 63 -0.61 -18.73 2.25
C LEU A 63 0.79 -19.30 2.15
N ALA A 64 1.18 -20.19 3.08
CA ALA A 64 2.45 -20.89 3.00
C ALA A 64 2.52 -21.77 1.74
N THR A 65 1.50 -22.59 1.49
CA THR A 65 1.44 -23.41 0.27
C THR A 65 1.44 -22.57 -1.00
N LEU A 66 0.71 -21.45 -1.01
CA LEU A 66 0.68 -20.54 -2.16
C LEU A 66 2.08 -19.94 -2.42
N LYS A 67 2.79 -19.56 -1.36
CA LYS A 67 4.16 -19.05 -1.44
C LYS A 67 5.15 -20.09 -1.94
N ASP A 68 5.04 -21.33 -1.48
CA ASP A 68 5.92 -22.43 -1.90
C ASP A 68 5.72 -22.80 -3.38
N LYS A 69 4.48 -22.64 -3.88
CA LYS A 69 4.13 -22.92 -5.29
C LYS A 69 4.31 -21.73 -6.22
N SER A 70 4.65 -20.56 -5.69
CA SER A 70 4.85 -19.35 -6.49
C SER A 70 6.11 -19.47 -7.37
N ASN A 71 6.02 -18.94 -8.58
CA ASN A 71 7.15 -18.79 -9.50
C ASN A 71 8.08 -17.62 -9.12
N GLN A 72 7.83 -16.93 -8.01
CA GLN A 72 8.62 -15.80 -7.50
C GLN A 72 8.71 -14.59 -8.45
N SER A 73 7.77 -14.47 -9.40
CA SER A 73 7.57 -13.23 -10.15
C SER A 73 7.19 -12.09 -9.20
N GLU A 74 7.55 -10.87 -9.55
CA GLU A 74 7.24 -9.69 -8.73
C GLU A 74 5.73 -9.53 -8.53
N GLN A 75 4.94 -9.82 -9.57
CA GLN A 75 3.48 -9.78 -9.48
C GLN A 75 2.93 -10.79 -8.46
N GLU A 76 3.44 -12.03 -8.45
CA GLU A 76 3.00 -13.03 -7.47
C GLU A 76 3.46 -12.69 -6.05
N LYS A 77 4.67 -12.13 -5.88
CA LYS A 77 5.15 -11.65 -4.58
C LYS A 77 4.25 -10.55 -4.04
N GLU A 78 3.91 -9.54 -4.85
CA GLU A 78 3.00 -8.46 -4.45
C GLU A 78 1.63 -9.01 -4.06
N PHE A 79 1.06 -9.90 -4.90
CA PHE A 79 -0.21 -10.56 -4.62
C PHE A 79 -0.20 -11.31 -3.28
N ILE A 80 0.84 -12.12 -3.01
CA ILE A 80 0.98 -12.87 -1.77
C ILE A 80 1.19 -11.93 -0.57
N ASN A 81 1.99 -10.88 -0.73
CA ASN A 81 2.22 -9.89 0.32
C ASN A 81 0.92 -9.17 0.72
N ASP A 82 0.08 -8.81 -0.24
CA ASP A 82 -1.21 -8.21 0.04
C ASP A 82 -2.16 -9.19 0.75
N LEU A 83 -2.16 -10.47 0.38
CA LEU A 83 -2.92 -11.49 1.11
C LEU A 83 -2.43 -11.64 2.56
N TYR A 84 -1.12 -11.64 2.82
CA TYR A 84 -0.55 -11.66 4.17
C TYR A 84 -0.94 -10.42 4.97
N PHE A 85 -0.93 -9.25 4.34
CA PHE A 85 -1.38 -8.01 4.97
C PHE A 85 -2.84 -8.13 5.42
N LEU A 86 -3.74 -8.53 4.52
CA LEU A 86 -5.17 -8.67 4.81
C LEU A 86 -5.43 -9.72 5.89
N LYS A 87 -4.66 -10.81 5.90
CA LYS A 87 -4.68 -11.82 6.98
C LYS A 87 -4.32 -11.20 8.33
N ARG A 88 -3.19 -10.48 8.39
CA ARG A 88 -2.66 -9.88 9.62
C ARG A 88 -3.63 -8.86 10.20
N GLU A 89 -4.06 -7.88 9.40
CA GLU A 89 -4.96 -6.82 9.88
C GLU A 89 -6.36 -7.36 10.21
N GLY A 90 -6.84 -8.32 9.43
CA GLY A 90 -8.03 -9.09 9.72
C GLY A 90 -8.02 -9.72 11.10
N ASN A 91 -6.96 -10.48 11.42
CA ASN A 91 -6.82 -11.13 12.72
C ASN A 91 -6.71 -10.09 13.85
N ASN A 92 -5.96 -9.00 13.63
CA ASN A 92 -5.84 -7.92 14.60
C ASN A 92 -7.20 -7.26 14.90
N SER A 93 -8.03 -7.02 13.88
CA SER A 93 -9.33 -6.37 14.03
C SER A 93 -10.35 -7.18 14.84
N VAL A 94 -10.27 -8.51 14.83
CA VAL A 94 -11.21 -9.41 15.52
C VAL A 94 -10.76 -9.73 16.94
N HIS A 95 -9.45 -9.74 17.19
CA HIS A 95 -8.86 -10.16 18.47
C HIS A 95 -8.27 -9.00 19.30
N SER A 96 -8.32 -7.76 18.80
CA SER A 96 -7.91 -6.60 19.58
C SER A 96 -8.87 -6.38 20.75
N SER A 97 -8.31 -6.23 21.96
CA SER A 97 -9.05 -5.85 23.16
C SER A 97 -9.48 -4.37 23.16
N THR A 98 -9.06 -3.61 22.15
CA THR A 98 -9.40 -2.19 21.99
C THR A 98 -10.07 -1.97 20.65
N VAL A 99 -11.25 -1.33 20.67
CA VAL A 99 -11.96 -0.94 19.45
C VAL A 99 -11.21 0.22 18.81
N LYS A 100 -10.47 -0.05 17.75
CA LYS A 100 -9.71 0.98 17.05
C LYS A 100 -10.51 1.41 15.84
N LYS A 101 -11.07 2.63 15.88
CA LYS A 101 -11.74 3.25 14.73
C LYS A 101 -10.74 3.71 13.67
N GLU A 102 -9.94 2.79 13.14
CA GLU A 102 -8.90 3.08 12.15
C GLU A 102 -9.49 3.05 10.74
N GLY A 103 -10.21 4.13 10.38
CA GLY A 103 -10.75 4.31 9.03
C GLY A 103 -9.65 4.26 7.95
N MET A 104 -8.44 4.75 8.25
CA MET A 104 -7.30 4.67 7.33
C MET A 104 -6.83 3.24 7.08
N LEU A 105 -6.79 2.39 8.13
CA LEU A 105 -6.42 0.98 7.98
C LEU A 105 -7.48 0.20 7.22
N ALA A 106 -8.76 0.46 7.49
CA ALA A 106 -9.87 -0.13 6.74
C ALA A 106 -9.83 0.26 5.25
N LEU A 107 -9.45 1.51 4.96
CA LEU A 107 -9.27 1.98 3.59
C LEU A 107 -8.10 1.26 2.90
N GLU A 108 -6.95 1.12 3.58
CA GLU A 108 -5.81 0.39 3.04
C GLU A 108 -6.16 -1.09 2.78
N CYS A 109 -6.94 -1.72 3.67
CA CYS A 109 -7.44 -3.08 3.46
C CYS A 109 -8.30 -3.17 2.19
N LEU A 110 -9.21 -2.22 1.94
CA LEU A 110 -10.00 -2.20 0.70
C LEU A 110 -9.14 -1.96 -0.54
N GLN A 111 -8.13 -1.09 -0.46
CA GLN A 111 -7.21 -0.82 -1.57
C GLN A 111 -6.37 -2.06 -1.93
N ARG A 112 -5.81 -2.75 -0.94
CA ARG A 112 -5.07 -4.00 -1.18
C ARG A 112 -5.98 -5.14 -1.63
N ALA A 113 -7.18 -5.25 -1.05
CA ALA A 113 -8.18 -6.20 -1.54
C ALA A 113 -8.54 -5.94 -3.02
N PHE A 114 -8.54 -4.68 -3.45
CA PHE A 114 -8.73 -4.31 -4.85
C PHE A 114 -7.58 -4.82 -5.73
N GLU A 115 -6.33 -4.58 -5.37
CA GLU A 115 -5.17 -5.08 -6.14
C GLU A 115 -5.15 -6.62 -6.19
N VAL A 116 -5.43 -7.29 -5.06
CA VAL A 116 -5.61 -8.75 -4.98
C VAL A 116 -6.70 -9.21 -5.95
N SER A 117 -7.84 -8.51 -5.98
CA SER A 117 -8.96 -8.89 -6.84
C SER A 117 -8.71 -8.70 -8.34
N ILE A 118 -7.91 -7.69 -8.72
CA ILE A 118 -7.48 -7.47 -10.10
C ILE A 118 -6.51 -8.58 -10.53
N ASN A 119 -5.53 -8.89 -9.69
CA ASN A 119 -4.58 -9.98 -9.95
C ASN A 119 -5.30 -11.33 -10.09
N TYR A 120 -6.21 -11.64 -9.16
CA TYR A 120 -7.07 -12.82 -9.25
C TYR A 120 -7.86 -12.84 -10.56
N ALA A 121 -8.52 -11.73 -10.90
CA ALA A 121 -9.38 -11.69 -12.07
C ALA A 121 -8.61 -11.96 -13.36
N VAL A 122 -7.46 -11.30 -13.55
CA VAL A 122 -6.68 -11.36 -14.79
C VAL A 122 -5.89 -12.67 -14.87
N PHE A 123 -5.13 -13.01 -13.84
CA PHE A 123 -4.15 -14.09 -13.91
C PHE A 123 -4.74 -15.46 -13.56
N HIS A 124 -5.75 -15.51 -12.68
CA HIS A 124 -6.37 -16.78 -12.28
C HIS A 124 -7.69 -17.03 -13.02
N ALA A 125 -8.60 -16.05 -13.00
CA ALA A 125 -9.92 -16.19 -13.63
C ALA A 125 -9.92 -15.85 -15.14
N LYS A 126 -8.75 -15.52 -15.73
CA LYS A 126 -8.54 -15.25 -17.17
C LYS A 126 -9.44 -14.14 -17.72
N ALA A 127 -9.80 -13.17 -16.89
CA ALA A 127 -10.54 -11.99 -17.32
C ALA A 127 -9.67 -11.09 -18.22
N PRO A 128 -10.27 -10.18 -19.00
CA PRO A 128 -9.51 -9.38 -19.95
C PRO A 128 -8.47 -8.46 -19.28
N ASN A 129 -7.29 -8.33 -19.89
CA ASN A 129 -6.17 -7.53 -19.38
C ASN A 129 -6.48 -6.04 -19.20
N ASN A 130 -7.58 -5.53 -19.76
CA ASN A 130 -7.99 -4.14 -19.54
C ASN A 130 -8.35 -3.85 -18.06
N LEU A 131 -8.62 -4.88 -17.25
CA LEU A 131 -8.85 -4.73 -15.81
C LEU A 131 -7.62 -4.21 -15.07
N LEU A 132 -6.40 -4.48 -15.55
CA LEU A 132 -5.15 -3.95 -14.96
C LEU A 132 -5.08 -2.40 -14.99
N LYS A 133 -5.92 -1.75 -15.81
CA LYS A 133 -6.01 -0.28 -15.89
C LYS A 133 -6.92 0.32 -14.82
N LEU A 134 -7.74 -0.50 -14.16
CA LEU A 134 -8.62 -0.04 -13.10
C LEU A 134 -7.78 0.42 -11.90
N ARG A 135 -8.32 1.38 -11.17
CA ARG A 135 -7.71 1.93 -9.96
C ARG A 135 -8.80 2.08 -8.92
N PHE A 136 -8.43 1.83 -7.67
CA PHE A 136 -9.34 2.08 -6.56
C PHE A 136 -9.72 3.57 -6.50
N ASP A 137 -11.01 3.86 -6.49
CA ASP A 137 -11.55 5.20 -6.42
C ASP A 137 -12.15 5.44 -5.02
N THR A 138 -11.36 6.06 -4.14
CA THR A 138 -11.81 6.43 -2.80
C THR A 138 -13.02 7.38 -2.83
N LYS A 139 -13.12 8.24 -3.86
CA LYS A 139 -14.30 9.12 -3.98
C LYS A 139 -15.54 8.28 -4.29
N LEU A 140 -15.42 7.30 -5.18
CA LEU A 140 -16.51 6.36 -5.47
C LEU A 140 -16.91 5.59 -4.22
N LEU A 141 -15.94 5.13 -3.43
CA LEU A 141 -16.20 4.42 -2.18
C LEU A 141 -17.05 5.26 -1.22
N VAL A 142 -16.66 6.51 -0.98
CA VAL A 142 -17.28 7.36 0.05
C VAL A 142 -18.59 7.99 -0.45
N THR A 143 -18.62 8.47 -1.69
CA THR A 143 -19.74 9.29 -2.20
C THR A 143 -20.70 8.53 -3.11
N GLY A 144 -20.32 7.34 -3.59
CA GLY A 144 -21.05 6.60 -4.62
C GLY A 144 -20.90 7.19 -6.03
N GLU A 145 -20.20 8.31 -6.20
CA GLU A 145 -19.95 8.96 -7.48
C GLU A 145 -18.58 8.59 -8.05
N LYS A 146 -18.54 8.13 -9.31
CA LYS A 146 -17.28 7.88 -10.01
C LYS A 146 -16.51 9.18 -10.24
N THR A 147 -15.20 9.13 -10.02
CA THR A 147 -14.32 10.22 -10.42
C THR A 147 -14.24 10.32 -11.94
N LYS A 148 -14.88 11.35 -12.51
CA LYS A 148 -14.86 11.62 -13.95
C LYS A 148 -13.52 12.15 -14.47
N LYS A 149 -12.59 12.51 -13.58
CA LYS A 149 -11.33 13.16 -13.94
C LYS A 149 -10.21 12.13 -14.08
N THR A 150 -9.63 12.04 -15.28
CA THR A 150 -8.44 11.24 -15.54
C THR A 150 -7.22 11.83 -14.83
N LEU A 151 -6.12 11.07 -14.71
CA LEU A 151 -4.86 11.60 -14.20
C LEU A 151 -4.41 12.83 -15.00
N THR A 152 -4.53 12.78 -16.33
CA THR A 152 -4.24 13.91 -17.21
C THR A 152 -5.08 15.14 -16.89
N ASP A 153 -6.36 14.95 -16.57
CA ASP A 153 -7.23 16.06 -16.15
C ASP A 153 -6.81 16.62 -14.79
N ARG A 154 -6.37 15.75 -13.87
CA ARG A 154 -5.84 16.16 -12.56
C ARG A 154 -4.54 16.96 -12.71
N TYR A 155 -3.63 16.54 -13.58
CA TYR A 155 -2.40 17.29 -13.89
C TYR A 155 -2.72 18.64 -14.55
N LYS A 156 -3.54 18.66 -15.60
CA LYS A 156 -3.97 19.90 -16.26
C LYS A 156 -4.70 20.84 -15.30
N GLU A 157 -5.47 20.32 -14.36
CA GLU A 157 -6.14 21.12 -13.34
C GLU A 157 -5.18 21.62 -12.26
N ALA A 158 -4.18 20.83 -11.86
CA ALA A 158 -3.12 21.26 -10.95
C ALA A 158 -2.28 22.38 -11.56
N GLU A 159 -1.89 22.27 -12.84
CA GLU A 159 -1.23 23.33 -13.60
C GLU A 159 -2.11 24.58 -13.69
N LYS A 160 -3.40 24.43 -14.02
CA LYS A 160 -4.36 25.56 -14.06
C LYS A 160 -4.60 26.20 -12.69
N LYS A 161 -4.59 25.43 -11.60
CA LYS A 161 -4.73 25.96 -10.24
C LYS A 161 -3.47 26.71 -9.81
N GLN A 162 -2.28 26.21 -10.14
CA GLN A 162 -1.03 26.94 -9.94
C GLN A 162 -1.02 28.26 -10.74
N ALA A 163 -1.50 28.26 -11.98
CA ALA A 163 -1.63 29.46 -12.80
C ALA A 163 -2.71 30.46 -12.30
N LYS A 164 -3.75 30.00 -11.58
CA LYS A 164 -4.79 30.87 -11.01
C LYS A 164 -4.38 31.50 -9.68
N THR A 165 -3.52 30.84 -8.90
CA THR A 165 -2.99 31.40 -7.65
C THR A 165 -1.96 32.52 -7.90
N SER A 166 -1.37 32.61 -9.10
CA SER A 166 -0.44 33.70 -9.45
C SER A 166 -1.12 35.06 -9.74
N ASN A 167 -2.46 35.12 -9.83
CA ASN A 167 -3.18 36.36 -10.22
C ASN A 167 -3.85 37.12 -9.06
N LYS A 168 -3.50 36.82 -7.80
CA LYS A 168 -3.79 37.70 -6.66
C LYS A 168 -2.50 38.10 -5.94
N ILE A 169 -1.65 38.85 -6.63
CA ILE A 169 -0.61 39.65 -5.98
C ILE A 169 -0.80 41.10 -6.44
N LYS A 170 -1.29 41.93 -5.51
CA LYS A 170 -1.16 43.39 -5.58
C LYS A 170 0.31 43.72 -5.90
N LYS A 171 0.54 44.61 -6.86
CA LYS A 171 1.86 45.09 -7.32
C LYS A 171 2.96 44.90 -6.25
N PRO A 172 3.95 44.03 -6.48
CA PRO A 172 5.12 44.02 -5.63
C PRO A 172 5.98 45.24 -6.01
N THR A 173 6.21 46.09 -5.01
CA THR A 173 7.36 47.00 -4.96
C THR A 173 8.60 46.22 -5.39
N LYS A 174 9.43 46.80 -6.26
CA LYS A 174 10.69 46.19 -6.70
C LYS A 174 11.60 45.93 -5.49
N GLN A 175 11.54 44.73 -4.93
CA GLN A 175 12.62 44.18 -4.13
C GLN A 175 13.52 43.37 -5.07
N SER A 176 14.67 43.95 -5.36
CA SER A 176 15.81 43.22 -5.91
C SER A 176 16.25 42.17 -4.90
N HIS A 177 15.83 40.92 -5.09
CA HIS A 177 16.58 39.78 -4.57
C HIS A 177 17.25 39.10 -5.76
N LYS A 178 18.54 39.44 -5.96
CA LYS A 178 19.47 38.59 -6.70
C LYS A 178 19.40 37.19 -6.08
N MET A 179 18.98 36.18 -6.84
CA MET A 179 19.21 34.80 -6.46
C MET A 179 20.72 34.58 -6.41
N LYS A 180 21.28 34.50 -5.20
CA LYS A 180 22.62 33.93 -5.02
C LYS A 180 22.46 32.42 -5.27
N PRO A 181 23.27 31.80 -6.14
CA PRO A 181 23.28 30.35 -6.25
C PRO A 181 23.53 29.75 -4.87
N SER A 182 22.81 28.70 -4.49
CA SER A 182 22.99 28.06 -3.19
C SER A 182 24.45 27.66 -3.04
N GLN A 183 25.12 28.21 -2.03
CA GLN A 183 26.44 27.72 -1.67
C GLN A 183 26.32 26.25 -1.26
N PRO A 184 27.26 25.38 -1.67
CA PRO A 184 27.25 24.00 -1.23
C PRO A 184 27.26 23.99 0.30
N GLN A 185 26.25 23.36 0.91
CA GLN A 185 26.25 23.13 2.35
C GLN A 185 27.51 22.35 2.69
N ASN A 186 28.31 22.93 3.59
CA ASN A 186 29.61 22.43 3.94
C ASN A 186 29.47 21.13 4.75
N ASN A 187 29.45 19.99 4.06
CA ASN A 187 29.46 18.66 4.67
C ASN A 187 30.80 18.34 5.37
N SER A 188 31.75 19.28 5.44
CA SER A 188 33.06 19.14 6.08
C SER A 188 32.99 18.67 7.54
N LEU A 189 32.04 19.16 8.34
CA LEU A 189 31.99 18.80 9.77
C LEU A 189 31.59 17.34 10.00
N PHE A 190 30.69 16.80 9.18
CA PHE A 190 30.31 15.39 9.25
C PHE A 190 31.51 14.49 8.88
N TRP A 191 32.24 14.82 7.81
CA TRP A 191 33.42 14.05 7.40
C TRP A 191 34.60 14.18 8.38
N ILE A 192 34.77 15.33 9.03
CA ILE A 192 35.75 15.50 10.11
C ILE A 192 35.38 14.62 11.32
N PHE A 193 34.10 14.59 11.71
CA PHE A 193 33.64 13.75 12.82
C PHE A 193 33.82 12.25 12.53
N VAL A 194 33.48 11.81 11.31
CA VAL A 194 33.69 10.43 10.86
C VAL A 194 35.18 10.06 10.93
N GLY A 195 36.07 10.96 10.47
CA GLY A 195 37.53 10.75 10.53
C GLY A 195 38.08 10.63 11.96
N ILE A 196 37.66 11.50 12.87
CA ILE A 196 38.08 11.45 14.28
C ILE A 196 37.62 10.15 14.95
N SER A 197 36.39 9.70 14.68
CA SER A 197 35.87 8.45 15.25
C SER A 197 36.70 7.22 14.83
N GLY A 198 37.18 7.20 13.57
CA GLY A 198 38.02 6.13 13.05
C GLY A 198 39.38 6.05 13.75
N ILE A 199 40.01 7.21 14.00
CA ILE A 199 41.32 7.28 14.67
C ILE A 199 41.22 6.83 16.13
N ILE A 200 40.14 7.21 16.84
CA ILE A 200 39.92 6.77 18.22
C ILE A 200 39.77 5.25 18.29
N SER A 201 39.05 4.66 17.34
CA SER A 201 38.87 3.20 17.28
C SER A 201 40.18 2.46 17.03
N THR A 202 41.05 2.95 16.14
CA THR A 202 42.34 2.30 15.86
C THR A 202 43.32 2.42 17.03
N VAL A 203 43.34 3.56 17.73
CA VAL A 203 44.16 3.74 18.94
C VAL A 203 43.73 2.78 20.05
N LEU A 204 42.43 2.60 20.28
CA LEU A 204 41.91 1.65 21.27
C LEU A 204 42.29 0.20 20.96
N VAL A 205 42.25 -0.21 19.69
CA VAL A 205 42.68 -1.56 19.30
C VAL A 205 44.18 -1.73 19.48
N LEU A 206 44.99 -0.71 19.15
CA LEU A 206 46.44 -0.73 19.34
C LEU A 206 46.85 -0.77 20.81
N THR A 207 46.16 -0.06 21.70
CA THR A 207 46.45 -0.11 23.14
C THR A 207 46.10 -1.47 23.74
N ILE A 208 44.96 -2.06 23.36
CA ILE A 208 44.60 -3.43 23.75
C ILE A 208 45.65 -4.43 23.22
N TYR A 209 46.06 -4.29 21.96
CA TYR A 209 47.08 -5.14 21.37
C TYR A 209 48.43 -5.03 22.09
N LEU A 210 48.90 -3.83 22.42
CA LEU A 210 50.16 -3.63 23.15
C LEU A 210 50.10 -4.16 24.59
N LEU A 211 48.95 -4.05 25.26
CA LEU A 211 48.73 -4.65 26.59
C LEU A 211 48.70 -6.18 26.57
N SER A 212 48.41 -6.81 25.42
CA SER A 212 48.47 -8.28 25.29
C SER A 212 49.88 -8.84 25.08
N PHE A 213 50.92 -8.00 24.98
CA PHE A 213 52.33 -8.41 24.89
C PHE A 213 53.16 -8.02 26.13
N VAL A 214 52.52 -7.49 27.18
CA VAL A 214 53.10 -7.26 28.52
C VAL A 214 52.49 -8.29 29.47
#